data_AF-A0A348ZLY8-F1
#
_entry.id   AF-A0A348ZLY8-F1
#
_cell.length_a   1.000
_cell.length_b   1.000
_cell.length_c   1.000
_cell.angle_alpha   90.00
_cell.angle_beta   90.00
_cell.angle_gamma   90.00
#
_symmetry.space_group_name_H-M   'P 1'
#
loop_
_entity.id
_entity.type
_entity.pdbx_description
1 polymer ?
#
loop_
_entity_poly.entity_id
_entity_poly.type
_entity_poly.pdbx_seq_one_letter_code
_entity_poly.pdbx_strand_id
1 'polypeptide(L)'
;MKIAIEVFSIVIAITLACVLFTSIISSNNQNCYARDYYNVVVNRIEDSNYNDQVINECKSDAESKGYDLSVEDVTVYEDQPSKYVTLTYYVSLPVFSLFGTDYSKQAVIEGYAR
;
A
#
# COMPACT_ATOMS: atom_id res chain seq x y z
N MET A 1 -21.88 -41.27 14.72
CA MET A 1 -20.83 -40.87 13.74
C MET A 1 -21.27 -39.74 12.82
N LYS A 2 -22.52 -39.69 12.32
CA LYS A 2 -23.02 -38.62 11.45
C LYS A 2 -22.88 -37.20 12.04
N ILE A 3 -23.31 -37.00 13.29
CA ILE A 3 -23.23 -35.70 13.99
C ILE A 3 -21.78 -35.24 14.15
N ALA A 4 -20.86 -36.15 14.47
CA ALA A 4 -19.46 -35.80 14.62
C ALA A 4 -18.86 -35.32 13.29
N ILE A 5 -19.12 -36.03 12.18
CA ILE A 5 -18.64 -35.65 10.85
C ILE A 5 -19.21 -34.29 10.44
N GLU A 6 -20.48 -34.01 10.72
CA GLU A 6 -21.14 -32.75 10.40
C GLU A 6 -20.51 -31.57 11.16
N VAL A 7 -20.28 -31.73 12.47
CA VAL A 7 -19.63 -30.70 13.30
C VAL A 7 -18.19 -30.45 12.86
N PHE A 8 -17.40 -31.50 12.60
CA PHE A 8 -16.02 -31.32 12.11
C PHE A 8 -15.97 -30.62 10.75
N SER A 9 -16.91 -30.93 9.86
CA SER A 9 -17.00 -30.30 8.54
C SER A 9 -17.31 -28.80 8.65
N ILE A 10 -18.22 -28.42 9.54
CA ILE A 10 -18.57 -27.01 9.78
C ILE A 10 -17.37 -26.26 10.37
N VAL A 11 -16.69 -26.83 11.36
CA VAL A 11 -15.52 -26.21 11.99
C VAL A 11 -14.42 -25.96 10.96
N ILE A 12 -14.10 -26.96 10.12
CA ILE A 12 -13.11 -26.81 9.05
C ILE A 12 -13.52 -25.70 8.07
N ALA A 13 -14.79 -25.66 7.67
CA ALA A 13 -15.29 -24.62 6.76
C ALA A 13 -15.15 -23.21 7.35
N ILE A 14 -15.47 -23.04 8.64
CA ILE A 14 -15.33 -21.75 9.33
C ILE A 14 -13.85 -21.36 9.43
N THR A 15 -12.97 -22.29 9.79
CA THR A 15 -11.53 -22.00 9.88
C THR A 15 -10.96 -21.55 8.54
N LEU A 16 -11.31 -22.23 7.45
CA LEU A 16 -10.90 -21.83 6.09
C LEU A 16 -11.43 -20.44 5.72
N ALA A 17 -12.69 -20.15 6.05
CA ALA A 17 -13.27 -18.84 5.81
C ALA A 17 -12.53 -17.73 6.59
N CYS A 18 -12.21 -17.97 7.87
CA CYS A 18 -11.44 -17.04 8.69
C CYS A 18 -10.06 -16.73 8.07
N VAL A 19 -9.32 -17.75 7.63
CA VAL A 19 -8.00 -17.55 6.99
C VAL A 19 -8.12 -16.70 5.72
N LEU A 20 -9.15 -16.95 4.90
CA LEU A 20 -9.41 -16.17 3.70
C LEU A 20 -9.73 -14.71 4.02
N PHE A 21 -10.65 -14.47 4.98
CA PHE A 21 -11.02 -13.11 5.36
C PHE A 21 -9.87 -12.32 5.97
N THR A 22 -9.09 -12.92 6.88
CA THR A 22 -7.90 -12.27 7.44
C THR A 22 -6.90 -11.89 6.36
N SER A 23 -6.73 -12.72 5.34
CA SER A 23 -5.82 -12.43 4.22
C SER A 23 -6.30 -11.26 3.37
N ILE A 24 -7.60 -11.19 3.09
CA ILE A 24 -8.21 -10.05 2.37
C ILE A 24 -8.07 -8.76 3.19
N ILE A 25 -8.35 -8.80 4.50
CA ILE A 25 -8.20 -7.65 5.40
C ILE A 25 -6.74 -7.18 5.43
N SER A 26 -5.78 -8.11 5.54
CA SER A 26 -4.36 -7.77 5.51
C SER A 26 -3.95 -7.07 4.21
N SER A 27 -4.42 -7.57 3.06
CA SER A 27 -4.19 -6.94 1.76
C SER A 27 -4.82 -5.54 1.67
N ASN A 28 -6.01 -5.34 2.26
CA ASN A 28 -6.63 -4.03 2.35
C ASN A 28 -5.84 -3.07 3.25
N ASN A 29 -5.33 -3.55 4.39
CA ASN A 29 -4.49 -2.75 5.29
C ASN A 29 -3.21 -2.28 4.58
N GLN A 30 -2.56 -3.12 3.78
CA GLN A 30 -1.40 -2.71 2.97
C GLN A 30 -1.73 -1.50 2.07
N ASN A 31 -2.90 -1.51 1.41
CA ASN A 31 -3.35 -0.38 0.60
C ASN A 31 -3.64 0.87 1.46
N CYS A 32 -4.26 0.69 2.62
CA CYS A 32 -4.54 1.79 3.54
C CYS A 32 -3.25 2.45 4.02
N TYR A 33 -2.25 1.67 4.43
CA TYR A 33 -0.95 2.18 4.87
C TYR A 33 -0.17 2.90 3.76
N ALA A 34 -0.18 2.35 2.54
CA ALA A 34 0.44 3.02 1.40
C ALA A 34 -0.23 4.37 1.11
N ARG A 35 -1.57 4.43 1.18
CA ARG A 35 -2.33 5.66 0.95
C ARG A 35 -2.15 6.70 2.05
N ASP A 36 -2.11 6.26 3.31
CA ASP A 36 -1.81 7.13 4.45
C ASP A 36 -0.41 7.75 4.32
N TYR A 37 0.59 6.91 4.01
CA TYR A 37 1.95 7.36 3.74
C TYR A 37 2.02 8.35 2.57
N TYR A 38 1.35 8.06 1.45
CA TYR A 38 1.27 8.95 0.31
C TYR A 38 0.75 10.35 0.71
N ASN A 39 -0.34 10.42 1.47
CA ASN A 39 -0.90 11.69 1.92
C ASN A 39 0.09 12.47 2.82
N VAL A 40 0.81 11.77 3.70
CA VAL A 40 1.84 12.39 4.54
C VAL A 40 2.98 12.96 3.69
N VAL A 41 3.41 12.25 2.65
CA VAL A 41 4.45 12.71 1.73
C VAL A 41 3.99 13.95 0.96
N VAL A 42 2.79 13.93 0.39
CA VAL A 42 2.24 15.10 -0.33
C VAL A 42 2.20 16.33 0.57
N ASN A 43 1.63 16.20 1.78
CA ASN A 43 1.58 17.30 2.74
C ASN A 43 2.98 17.80 3.12
N ARG A 44 3.94 16.90 3.34
CA ARG A 44 5.33 17.30 3.65
C ARG A 44 5.98 18.08 2.51
N ILE A 45 5.73 17.69 1.26
CA ILE A 45 6.26 18.37 0.08
C ILE A 45 5.65 19.78 0.00
N GLU A 46 4.33 19.91 0.15
CA GLU A 46 3.61 21.19 0.16
C GLU A 46 4.07 22.10 1.32
N ASP A 47 4.11 21.58 2.55
CA ASP A 47 4.51 22.32 3.75
C ASP A 47 5.98 22.78 3.70
N SER A 48 6.84 22.03 3.02
CA SER A 48 8.25 22.39 2.83
C SER A 48 8.50 23.44 1.74
N ASN A 49 7.44 23.92 1.08
CA ASN A 49 7.52 24.75 -0.12
C ASN A 49 8.40 24.09 -1.19
N TYR A 50 8.15 22.79 -1.43
CA TYR A 50 8.80 22.01 -2.49
C TYR A 50 10.31 21.82 -2.36
N ASN A 51 10.85 21.87 -1.14
CA ASN A 51 12.27 21.72 -0.88
C ASN A 51 12.80 20.34 -1.31
N ASP A 52 13.85 20.33 -2.14
CA ASP A 52 14.46 19.12 -2.68
C ASP A 52 15.06 18.21 -1.61
N GLN A 53 15.53 18.76 -0.48
CA GLN A 53 16.02 17.96 0.65
C GLN A 53 14.88 17.13 1.26
N VAL A 54 13.71 17.74 1.49
CA VAL A 54 12.54 17.05 2.06
C VAL A 54 12.01 16.00 1.11
N ILE A 55 12.05 16.27 -0.20
CA ILE A 55 11.69 15.28 -1.23
C ILE A 55 12.63 14.08 -1.18
N ASN A 56 13.95 14.29 -1.07
CA ASN A 56 14.93 13.21 -0.98
C ASN A 56 14.78 12.41 0.32
N GLU A 57 14.50 13.08 1.45
CA GLU A 57 14.17 12.42 2.71
C GLU A 57 12.91 11.55 2.57
N CYS A 58 11.86 12.04 1.90
CA CYS A 58 10.66 11.25 1.64
C CYS A 58 10.94 10.04 0.73
N LYS A 59 11.82 10.17 -0.27
CA LYS A 59 12.23 9.04 -1.11
C LYS A 59 12.99 7.98 -0.30
N SER A 60 13.93 8.40 0.54
CA SER A 60 14.67 7.48 1.43
C SER A 60 13.74 6.80 2.45
N ASP A 61 12.78 7.55 3.00
CA ASP A 61 11.77 7.00 3.91
C ASP A 61 10.88 5.97 3.18
N ALA A 62 10.53 6.21 1.91
CA ALA A 62 9.72 5.31 1.10
C ALA A 62 10.45 3.98 0.84
N GLU A 63 11.72 4.06 0.43
CA GLU A 63 12.58 2.88 0.22
C GLU A 63 12.70 2.04 1.49
N SER A 64 12.85 2.68 2.65
CA SER A 64 12.92 1.98 3.95
C SER A 64 11.65 1.17 4.27
N LYS A 65 10.50 1.59 3.73
CA LYS A 65 9.20 0.93 3.88
C LYS A 65 8.88 -0.06 2.74
N GLY A 66 9.79 -0.20 1.77
CA GLY A 66 9.60 -1.05 0.59
C GLY A 66 8.68 -0.45 -0.47
N TYR A 67 8.52 0.87 -0.47
CA TYR A 67 7.83 1.62 -1.51
C TYR A 67 8.83 2.29 -2.45
N ASP A 68 8.40 2.56 -3.67
CA ASP A 68 9.15 3.35 -4.64
C ASP A 68 8.40 4.66 -4.90
N LEU A 69 9.07 5.79 -4.63
CA LEU A 69 8.50 7.13 -4.68
C LEU A 69 9.17 7.95 -5.78
N SER A 70 8.42 8.28 -6.83
CA SER A 70 8.83 9.25 -7.85
C SER A 70 8.16 10.59 -7.62
N VAL A 71 8.93 11.67 -7.80
CA VAL A 71 8.44 13.04 -7.74
C VAL A 71 8.99 13.75 -8.97
N GLU A 72 8.08 14.17 -9.84
CA GLU A 72 8.37 14.89 -11.08
C GLU A 72 7.92 16.34 -10.97
N ASP A 73 8.76 17.27 -11.42
CA ASP A 73 8.38 18.67 -11.49
C ASP A 73 7.57 18.91 -12.76
N VAL A 74 6.30 19.29 -12.59
CA VAL A 74 5.37 19.59 -13.68
C VAL A 74 4.89 21.04 -13.61
N THR A 75 5.68 21.91 -12.97
CA THR A 75 5.37 23.33 -12.81
C THR A 75 5.24 24.02 -14.17
N VAL A 76 4.04 24.52 -14.48
CA VAL A 76 3.73 25.24 -15.71
C VAL A 76 3.85 26.76 -15.52
N TYR A 77 3.54 27.25 -14.32
CA TYR A 77 3.60 28.66 -13.96
C TYR A 77 4.43 28.83 -12.68
N GLU A 78 5.37 29.77 -12.65
CA GLU A 78 6.23 30.01 -11.47
C GLU A 78 5.43 30.37 -10.21
N ASP A 79 4.24 30.97 -10.37
CA ASP A 79 3.33 31.33 -9.28
C ASP A 79 2.53 30.13 -8.73
N GLN A 80 2.54 28.98 -9.42
CA GLN A 80 1.83 27.75 -9.05
C GLN A 80 2.74 26.53 -9.27
N PRO A 81 3.74 26.34 -8.39
CA PRO A 81 4.54 25.12 -8.40
C PRO A 81 3.63 23.90 -8.27
N SER A 82 3.85 22.89 -9.11
CA SER A 82 3.12 21.62 -9.00
C SER A 82 4.08 20.47 -9.22
N LYS A 83 4.14 19.56 -8.25
CA LYS A 83 4.93 18.34 -8.33
C LYS A 83 4.00 17.15 -8.48
N TYR A 84 4.24 16.31 -9.48
CA TYR A 84 3.52 15.07 -9.68
C TYR A 84 4.19 13.98 -8.86
N VAL A 85 3.44 13.40 -7.92
CA VAL A 85 3.93 12.42 -6.95
C VAL A 85 3.34 11.06 -7.30
N THR A 86 4.20 10.07 -7.48
CA THR A 86 3.84 8.69 -7.81
C THR A 86 4.45 7.75 -6.76
N LEU A 87 3.60 7.01 -6.05
CA LEU A 87 4.01 5.98 -5.09
C LEU A 87 3.64 4.60 -5.64
N THR A 88 4.66 3.80 -5.90
CA THR A 88 4.55 2.41 -6.34
C THR A 88 4.78 1.48 -5.17
N TYR A 89 3.90 0.50 -4.97
CA TYR A 89 3.99 -0.48 -3.89
C TYR A 89 3.44 -1.84 -4.33
N TYR A 90 3.81 -2.89 -3.59
CA TYR A 90 3.34 -4.24 -3.86
C TYR A 90 2.33 -4.68 -2.82
N VAL A 91 1.18 -5.16 -3.28
CA VAL A 91 0.16 -5.75 -2.43
C VAL A 91 0.26 -7.27 -2.52
N SER A 92 0.46 -7.92 -1.39
CA SER A 92 0.47 -9.37 -1.28
C SER A 92 -0.83 -9.90 -0.67
N LEU A 93 -1.20 -11.13 -1.04
CA LEU A 93 -2.28 -11.87 -0.42
C LEU A 93 -1.68 -13.03 0.40
N PRO A 94 -1.66 -12.93 1.75
CA PRO A 94 -0.98 -13.90 2.62
C PRO A 94 -1.51 -15.34 2.50
N VAL A 95 -2.74 -15.54 2.02
CA VAL A 95 -3.26 -16.89 1.83
C VAL A 95 -2.49 -17.67 0.76
N PHE A 96 -1.92 -17.00 -0.24
CA PHE A 96 -1.21 -17.69 -1.32
C PHE A 96 0.17 -18.20 -0.88
N SER A 97 0.82 -17.54 0.09
CA SER A 97 2.10 -18.01 0.61
C SER A 97 1.98 -19.32 1.38
N LEU A 98 0.79 -19.63 1.93
CA LEU A 98 0.49 -20.95 2.52
C LEU A 98 0.55 -22.09 1.48
N PHE A 99 0.41 -21.78 0.19
CA PHE A 99 0.48 -22.74 -0.91
C PHE A 99 1.83 -22.69 -1.65
N GLY A 100 2.82 -21.97 -1.12
CA GLY A 100 4.15 -21.85 -1.72
C GLY A 100 4.20 -20.90 -2.92
N THR A 101 3.17 -20.08 -3.12
CA THR A 101 3.12 -19.09 -4.19
C THR A 101 3.08 -17.68 -3.61
N ASP A 102 4.14 -16.90 -3.80
CA ASP A 102 4.14 -15.49 -3.44
C ASP A 102 3.48 -14.69 -4.56
N TYR A 103 2.19 -14.41 -4.42
CA TYR A 103 1.47 -13.52 -5.32
C TYR A 103 1.55 -12.10 -4.80
N SER A 104 2.31 -11.26 -5.49
CA SER A 104 2.34 -9.82 -5.29
C SER A 104 1.81 -9.12 -6.54
N LYS A 105 0.93 -8.14 -6.33
CA LYS A 105 0.43 -7.27 -7.39
C LYS A 105 1.00 -5.87 -7.17
N GLN A 106 1.61 -5.32 -8.21
CA GLN A 106 2.02 -3.91 -8.21
C GLN A 106 0.77 -3.01 -8.21
N ALA A 107 0.74 -2.06 -7.30
CA ALA A 107 -0.25 -1.01 -7.19
C ALA A 107 0.46 0.35 -7.20
N VAL A 108 -0.21 1.35 -7.74
CA VAL A 108 0.34 2.70 -7.90
C VAL A 108 -0.69 3.69 -7.40
N ILE A 109 -0.23 4.67 -6.61
CA ILE A 109 -1.00 5.84 -6.21
C ILE A 109 -0.33 7.06 -6.83
N GLU A 110 -1.13 7.87 -7.52
CA GLU A 110 -0.66 9.03 -8.26
C GLU A 110 -1.48 10.26 -7.87
N GLY A 111 -0.85 11.42 -7.91
CA GLY A 111 -1.53 12.69 -7.72
C GLY A 111 -0.57 13.87 -7.76
N TYR A 112 -1.10 15.05 -7.47
CA TYR A 112 -0.36 16.30 -7.53
C TYR A 112 -0.24 16.89 -6.12
N ALA A 113 0.97 17.33 -5.78
CA ALA A 113 1.21 18.29 -4.72
C ALA A 113 1.06 19.70 -5.31
N ARG A 114 0.23 20.55 -4.68
CA ARG A 114 -0.12 21.92 -5.15
C ARG A 114 -0.09 22.94 -4.03
#